data_AF-A0A4V2V9C0-F1
#
_entry.id   AF-A0A4V2V9C0-F1
#
_cell.length_a   1.000
_cell.length_b   1.000
_cell.length_c   1.000
_cell.angle_alpha   90.00
_cell.angle_beta   90.00
_cell.angle_gamma   90.00
#
_symmetry.space_group_name_H-M   'P 1'
#
loop_
_entity.id
_entity.type
_entity.pdbx_description
1 polymer ?
#
loop_
_entity_poly.entity_id
_entity_poly.type
_entity_poly.pdbx_seq_one_letter_code
_entity_poly.pdbx_strand_id
1 'polypeptide(L)'
;MEFYFPETFGEQLAFCTAAFTALAGLVIMFAPGYAMQLFGLQPRAERRDGYAEQRSVGGFYLGFGLAALMLAQDFIYMALGAAFAMAAFARVVSLLSDKGSTILNYLLLVVQAVLAVLPLAYSLGFFAT
;
A
#
# COMPACT_ATOMS: atom_id res chain seq x y z
N MET A 1 9.78 -22.96 -12.16
CA MET A 1 9.61 -22.33 -10.84
C MET A 1 8.22 -22.68 -10.37
N GLU A 2 8.12 -23.37 -9.24
CA GLU A 2 6.84 -23.60 -8.57
C GLU A 2 6.37 -22.27 -7.97
N PHE A 3 5.08 -21.98 -8.06
CA PHE A 3 4.51 -20.77 -7.49
C PHE A 3 4.48 -20.93 -5.97
N TYR A 4 5.25 -20.12 -5.24
CA TYR A 4 5.25 -20.13 -3.78
C TYR A 4 3.96 -19.51 -3.25
N PHE A 5 3.17 -20.31 -2.53
CA PHE A 5 2.03 -19.83 -1.77
C PHE A 5 2.20 -20.26 -0.30
N PRO A 6 2.02 -19.35 0.67
CA PRO A 6 2.20 -19.68 2.07
C PRO A 6 1.20 -20.70 2.61
N GLU A 7 1.67 -21.59 3.48
CA GLU A 7 0.84 -22.61 4.15
C GLU A 7 0.21 -22.08 5.45
N THR A 8 0.85 -21.10 6.11
CA THR A 8 0.36 -20.56 7.38
C THR A 8 -0.61 -19.41 7.15
N PHE A 9 -1.69 -19.36 7.94
CA PHE A 9 -2.72 -18.33 7.80
C PHE A 9 -2.16 -16.90 7.98
N GLY A 10 -1.25 -16.71 8.93
CA GLY A 10 -0.61 -15.41 9.14
C GLY A 10 0.20 -14.94 7.94
N GLU A 11 1.00 -15.84 7.35
CA GLU A 11 1.81 -15.51 6.18
C GLU A 11 0.94 -15.28 4.94
N GLN A 12 -0.17 -16.03 4.78
CA GLN A 12 -1.15 -15.78 3.72
C GLN A 12 -1.72 -14.37 3.76
N LEU A 13 -1.99 -13.83 4.96
CA LEU A 13 -2.47 -12.44 5.12
C LEU A 13 -1.38 -11.42 4.71
N ALA A 14 -0.13 -11.66 5.09
CA ALA A 14 1.01 -10.82 4.69
C ALA A 14 1.24 -10.86 3.18
N PHE A 15 1.18 -12.05 2.59
CA PHE A 15 1.28 -12.28 1.15
C PHE A 15 0.14 -11.61 0.38
N CYS A 16 -1.10 -11.72 0.84
CA CYS A 16 -2.25 -11.01 0.26
C CYS A 16 -2.07 -9.48 0.31
N THR A 17 -1.49 -8.96 1.38
CA THR A 17 -1.15 -7.53 1.48
C THR A 17 -0.11 -7.14 0.43
N ALA A 18 0.94 -7.94 0.25
CA ALA A 18 1.95 -7.74 -0.78
C ALA A 18 1.36 -7.80 -2.20
N ALA A 19 0.49 -8.78 -2.46
CA ALA A 19 -0.24 -8.91 -3.73
C ALA A 19 -1.14 -7.72 -4.02
N PHE A 20 -1.93 -7.28 -3.04
CA PHE A 20 -2.75 -6.07 -3.16
C PHE A 20 -1.89 -4.84 -3.45
N THR A 21 -0.77 -4.69 -2.75
CA THR A 21 0.15 -3.55 -2.93
C THR A 21 0.76 -3.55 -4.33
N ALA A 22 1.17 -4.71 -4.82
CA ALA A 22 1.69 -4.85 -6.18
C ALA A 22 0.63 -4.49 -7.23
N LEU A 23 -0.60 -5.00 -7.08
CA LEU A 23 -1.71 -4.69 -7.99
C LEU A 23 -2.09 -3.21 -7.96
N ALA A 24 -2.18 -2.61 -6.77
CA ALA A 24 -2.43 -1.18 -6.62
C ALA A 24 -1.31 -0.35 -7.28
N GLY A 25 -0.05 -0.73 -7.05
CA GLY A 25 1.11 -0.10 -7.68
C GLY A 25 1.08 -0.19 -9.21
N LEU A 26 0.70 -1.35 -9.76
CA LEU A 26 0.53 -1.56 -11.20
C LEU A 26 -0.51 -0.59 -11.78
N VAL A 27 -1.69 -0.52 -11.17
CA VAL A 27 -2.75 0.40 -11.61
C VAL A 27 -2.29 1.85 -11.49
N ILE A 28 -1.67 2.24 -10.38
CA ILE A 28 -1.19 3.62 -10.18
C ILE A 28 -0.10 3.99 -11.20
N MET A 29 0.82 3.05 -11.52
CA MET A 29 1.93 3.26 -12.44
C MET A 29 1.49 3.35 -13.91
N PHE A 30 0.61 2.46 -14.35
CA PHE A 30 0.20 2.40 -15.76
C PHE A 30 -1.06 3.22 -16.07
N ALA A 31 -1.93 3.42 -15.09
CA ALA A 31 -3.19 4.13 -15.20
C ALA A 31 -3.32 5.30 -14.19
N PRO A 32 -2.34 6.24 -14.14
CA PRO A 32 -2.30 7.29 -13.11
C PRO A 32 -3.49 8.25 -13.14
N GLY A 33 -4.13 8.46 -14.30
CA GLY A 33 -5.32 9.31 -14.39
C GLY A 33 -6.53 8.72 -13.65
N TYR A 34 -6.75 7.41 -13.76
CA TYR A 34 -7.78 6.73 -12.99
C TYR A 34 -7.46 6.75 -11.50
N ALA A 35 -6.19 6.52 -11.13
CA ALA A 35 -5.76 6.62 -9.73
C ALA A 35 -6.00 8.03 -9.16
N MET A 36 -5.63 9.09 -9.90
CA MET A 36 -5.87 10.46 -9.47
C MET A 36 -7.37 10.75 -9.28
N GLN A 37 -8.21 10.36 -10.23
CA GLN A 37 -9.66 10.53 -10.13
C GLN A 37 -10.23 9.81 -8.90
N LEU A 38 -9.79 8.57 -8.63
CA LEU A 38 -10.19 7.82 -7.44
C LEU A 38 -9.85 8.57 -6.15
N PHE A 39 -8.70 9.24 -6.12
CA PHE A 39 -8.27 10.05 -4.98
C PHE A 39 -8.81 11.49 -4.99
N GLY A 40 -9.69 11.84 -5.94
CA GLY A 40 -10.21 13.21 -6.08
C GLY A 40 -9.15 14.24 -6.47
N LEU A 41 -8.01 13.79 -6.99
CA LEU A 41 -6.90 14.62 -7.42
C LEU A 41 -7.09 15.05 -8.88
N GLN A 42 -6.68 16.27 -9.19
CA GLN A 42 -6.62 16.77 -10.57
C GLN A 42 -5.21 17.29 -10.88
N PRO A 43 -4.64 16.94 -12.05
CA PRO A 43 -3.41 17.56 -12.51
C PRO A 43 -3.63 19.06 -12.70
N ARG A 44 -2.63 19.86 -12.35
CA ARG A 44 -2.67 21.30 -12.60
C ARG A 44 -2.65 21.55 -14.11
N ALA A 45 -3.59 22.35 -14.61
CA ALA A 45 -3.95 22.50 -16.03
C ALA A 45 -2.79 22.46 -17.05
N GLU A 46 -1.69 23.18 -16.81
CA GLU A 46 -0.56 23.26 -17.75
C GLU A 46 0.62 22.33 -17.42
N ARG A 47 0.67 21.72 -16.24
CA ARG A 47 1.80 20.90 -15.81
C ARG A 47 1.42 19.42 -15.68
N ARG A 48 2.04 18.60 -16.53
CA ARG A 48 1.90 17.14 -16.52
C ARG A 48 2.67 16.45 -15.38
N ASP A 49 3.40 17.22 -14.57
CA ASP A 49 4.26 16.74 -13.49
C ASP A 49 3.51 15.83 -12.49
N GLY A 50 2.23 16.12 -12.22
CA GLY A 50 1.41 15.29 -11.34
C GLY A 50 1.34 13.82 -11.81
N TYR A 51 1.23 13.59 -13.12
CA TYR A 51 1.21 12.22 -13.64
C TYR A 51 2.56 11.53 -13.47
N ALA A 52 3.68 12.25 -13.58
CA ALA A 52 5.00 11.67 -13.38
C ALA A 52 5.19 11.22 -11.93
N GLU A 53 4.81 12.08 -10.97
CA GLU A 53 4.86 11.75 -9.54
C GLU A 53 3.98 10.55 -9.20
N GLN A 54 2.74 10.54 -9.69
CA GLN A 54 1.83 9.43 -9.44
C GLN A 54 2.38 8.11 -9.99
N ARG A 55 3.01 8.12 -11.17
CA ARG A 55 3.66 6.92 -11.73
C ARG A 55 4.84 6.47 -10.89
N SER A 56 5.64 7.40 -10.40
CA SER A 56 6.79 7.11 -9.53
C SER A 56 6.35 6.41 -8.24
N VAL A 57 5.31 6.93 -7.59
CA VAL A 57 4.71 6.32 -6.39
C VAL A 57 4.13 4.94 -6.72
N GLY A 58 3.44 4.79 -7.84
CA GLY A 58 2.94 3.49 -8.30
C GLY A 58 4.05 2.46 -8.52
N GLY A 59 5.16 2.89 -9.14
CA GLY A 59 6.34 2.05 -9.33
C GLY A 59 6.97 1.60 -8.01
N PHE A 60 7.00 2.47 -7.01
CA PHE A 60 7.45 2.10 -5.65
C PHE A 60 6.53 1.04 -5.01
N TYR A 61 5.22 1.22 -5.07
CA TYR A 61 4.24 0.24 -4.56
C TYR A 61 4.38 -1.10 -5.29
N LEU A 62 4.51 -1.07 -6.61
CA LEU A 62 4.68 -2.26 -7.43
C LEU A 62 5.98 -2.99 -7.09
N GLY A 63 7.11 -2.27 -7.07
CA GLY A 63 8.42 -2.85 -6.79
C GLY A 63 8.48 -3.43 -5.38
N PHE A 64 7.94 -2.74 -4.37
CA PHE A 64 7.98 -3.22 -3.01
C PHE A 64 7.05 -4.42 -2.79
N GLY A 65 5.83 -4.38 -3.35
CA GLY A 65 4.90 -5.50 -3.31
C GLY A 65 5.45 -6.75 -4.00
N LEU A 66 6.04 -6.59 -5.19
CA LEU A 66 6.70 -7.69 -5.91
C LEU A 66 7.90 -8.24 -5.15
N ALA A 67 8.74 -7.38 -4.55
CA ALA A 67 9.87 -7.83 -3.73
C ALA A 67 9.40 -8.67 -2.54
N ALA A 68 8.31 -8.25 -1.87
CA ALA A 68 7.71 -9.01 -0.79
C ALA A 68 7.17 -10.38 -1.24
N LEU A 69 6.51 -10.45 -2.41
CA LEU A 69 6.01 -11.71 -2.98
C LEU A 69 7.13 -12.65 -3.41
N MET A 70 8.18 -12.12 -4.06
CA MET A 70 9.26 -12.94 -4.63
C MET A 70 10.21 -13.47 -3.57
N LEU A 71 10.47 -12.68 -2.52
CA LEU A 71 11.44 -13.03 -1.48
C LEU A 71 10.77 -13.74 -0.29
N ALA A 72 9.49 -13.46 -0.02
CA ALA A 72 8.71 -14.08 1.05
C ALA A 72 9.46 -14.15 2.39
N GLN A 73 10.12 -13.04 2.77
CA GLN A 73 10.88 -12.95 4.03
C GLN A 73 10.11 -12.13 5.07
N ASP A 74 10.15 -12.55 6.33
CA ASP A 74 9.47 -11.89 7.44
C ASP A 74 9.85 -10.42 7.59
N PHE A 75 11.15 -10.10 7.47
CA PHE A 75 11.64 -8.72 7.54
C PHE A 75 11.12 -7.83 6.40
N ILE A 76 10.82 -8.40 5.23
CA ILE A 76 10.29 -7.65 4.10
C ILE A 76 8.80 -7.37 4.31
N TYR A 77 8.05 -8.35 4.82
CA TYR A 77 6.67 -8.12 5.24
C TYR A 77 6.59 -7.10 6.38
N MET A 78 7.49 -7.18 7.36
CA MET A 78 7.58 -6.18 8.43
C MET A 78 7.83 -4.78 7.87
N ALA A 79 8.76 -4.64 6.92
CA ALA A 79 9.03 -3.36 6.27
C ALA A 79 7.82 -2.85 5.48
N LEU A 80 7.10 -3.74 4.79
CA LEU A 80 5.87 -3.40 4.05
C LEU A 80 4.79 -2.88 5.01
N GLY A 81 4.58 -3.59 6.11
CA GLY A 81 3.64 -3.20 7.14
C GLY A 81 4.00 -1.88 7.83
N ALA A 82 5.28 -1.68 8.12
CA ALA A 82 5.79 -0.42 8.67
C ALA A 82 5.58 0.76 7.70
N ALA A 83 5.78 0.55 6.40
CA ALA A 83 5.51 1.56 5.38
C ALA A 83 4.02 1.95 5.34
N PHE A 84 3.11 0.99 5.43
CA PHE A 84 1.67 1.28 5.54
C PHE A 84 1.29 1.94 6.87
N ALA A 85 1.94 1.59 7.98
CA ALA A 85 1.74 2.25 9.26
C ALA A 85 2.13 3.74 9.18
N MET A 86 3.26 4.04 8.54
CA MET A 86 3.68 5.41 8.27
C MET A 86 2.72 6.14 7.32
N ALA A 87 2.19 5.44 6.31
CA ALA A 87 1.20 6.01 5.41
C ALA A 87 -0.13 6.34 6.12
N ALA A 88 -0.58 5.47 7.03
CA ALA A 88 -1.75 5.70 7.88
C ALA A 88 -1.52 6.89 8.82
N PHE A 89 -0.34 6.95 9.46
CA PHE A 89 0.05 8.07 10.33
C PHE A 89 0.06 9.40 9.56
N ALA A 90 0.69 9.44 8.38
CA ALA A 90 0.68 10.62 7.52
C ALA A 90 -0.74 11.06 7.15
N ARG A 91 -1.67 10.12 6.94
CA ARG A 91 -3.07 10.44 6.69
C ARG A 91 -3.79 10.98 7.92
N VAL A 92 -3.49 10.48 9.12
CA VAL A 92 -3.99 11.08 10.37
C VAL A 92 -3.52 12.53 10.51
N VAL A 93 -2.24 12.79 10.22
CA VAL A 93 -1.71 14.17 10.21
C VAL A 93 -2.48 15.04 9.21
N SER A 94 -2.70 14.58 7.99
CA SER A 94 -3.47 15.33 6.98
C SER A 94 -4.92 15.59 7.40
N LEU A 95 -5.60 14.62 8.02
CA LEU A 95 -6.96 14.79 8.54
C LEU A 95 -7.04 15.88 9.62
N LEU A 96 -6.00 16.00 10.45
CA LEU A 96 -5.92 17.00 11.52
C LEU A 96 -5.51 18.37 11.00
N SER A 97 -4.61 18.43 10.00
CA SER A 97 -4.01 19.68 9.51
C SER A 97 -4.78 20.33 8.35
N ASP A 98 -5.30 19.55 7.41
CA ASP A 98 -5.72 20.05 6.10
C ASP A 98 -7.24 20.24 5.96
N LYS A 99 -8.01 20.09 7.06
CA LYS A 99 -9.49 20.05 7.05
C LYS A 99 -10.06 19.01 6.06
N GLY A 100 -9.26 18.01 5.68
CA GLY A 100 -9.58 17.01 4.66
C GLY A 100 -10.47 15.87 5.15
N SER A 101 -11.37 16.11 6.11
CA SER A 101 -12.27 15.13 6.72
C SER A 101 -13.37 14.70 5.72
N THR A 102 -12.96 13.97 4.69
CA THR A 102 -13.83 13.37 3.69
C THR A 102 -14.02 11.89 4.00
N ILE A 103 -15.17 11.34 3.60
CA ILE A 103 -15.47 9.90 3.77
C ILE A 103 -14.37 9.05 3.11
N LEU A 104 -13.88 9.47 1.94
CA LEU A 104 -12.80 8.79 1.23
C LEU A 104 -11.52 8.72 2.08
N ASN A 105 -11.11 9.80 2.73
CA ASN A 105 -9.90 9.80 3.57
C ASN A 105 -10.03 8.89 4.79
N TYR A 106 -11.21 8.80 5.40
CA TYR A 106 -11.45 7.83 6.48
C TYR A 106 -11.42 6.39 5.97
N LEU A 107 -12.04 6.10 4.83
CA LEU A 107 -12.00 4.76 4.22
C LEU A 107 -10.56 4.36 3.91
N LEU A 108 -9.79 5.24 3.29
CA LEU A 108 -8.41 4.96 2.94
C LEU A 108 -7.50 4.86 4.18
N LEU A 109 -7.80 5.57 5.27
CA LEU A 109 -7.12 5.39 6.56
C LEU A 109 -7.34 3.98 7.10
N VAL A 110 -8.59 3.49 7.07
CA VAL A 110 -8.91 2.12 7.50
C VAL A 110 -8.18 1.10 6.63
N VAL A 111 -8.18 1.28 5.30
CA VAL A 111 -7.45 0.40 4.37
C VAL A 111 -5.96 0.38 4.70
N GLN A 112 -5.32 1.54 4.90
CA GLN A 112 -3.90 1.59 5.27
C GLN A 112 -3.63 0.95 6.64
N ALA A 113 -4.50 1.14 7.62
CA ALA A 113 -4.36 0.51 8.93
C ALA A 113 -4.45 -1.02 8.82
N VAL A 114 -5.39 -1.55 8.04
CA VAL A 114 -5.50 -2.99 7.78
C VAL A 114 -4.24 -3.50 7.07
N LEU A 115 -3.81 -2.85 5.99
CA LEU A 115 -2.60 -3.25 5.24
C LEU A 115 -1.31 -3.11 6.05
N ALA A 116 -1.30 -2.29 7.11
CA ALA A 116 -0.20 -2.22 8.07
C ALA A 116 -0.25 -3.40 9.05
N VAL A 117 -1.41 -3.63 9.66
CA VAL A 117 -1.58 -4.62 10.74
C VAL A 117 -1.37 -6.04 10.23
N LEU A 118 -1.89 -6.40 9.05
CA LEU A 118 -1.79 -7.77 8.53
C LEU A 118 -0.34 -8.29 8.46
N PRO A 119 0.59 -7.64 7.73
CA PRO A 119 1.98 -8.11 7.65
C PRO A 119 2.77 -7.86 8.95
N LEU A 120 2.47 -6.81 9.72
CA LEU A 120 3.13 -6.58 11.02
C LEU A 120 2.77 -7.67 12.02
N ALA A 121 1.49 -7.99 12.14
CA ALA A 121 1.00 -9.00 13.06
C ALA A 121 1.60 -10.38 12.74
N TYR A 122 1.76 -10.70 11.45
CA TYR A 122 2.51 -11.88 11.01
C TYR A 122 3.99 -11.80 11.44
N SER A 123 4.71 -10.75 11.04
CA SER A 123 6.15 -10.62 11.29
C SER A 123 6.54 -10.54 12.78
N LEU A 124 5.63 -10.08 13.64
CA LEU A 124 5.82 -9.99 15.09
C LEU A 124 5.34 -11.25 15.83
N GLY A 125 4.83 -12.26 15.11
CA GLY A 125 4.44 -13.55 15.68
C GLY A 125 3.06 -13.59 16.34
N PHE A 126 2.17 -12.61 16.10
CA PHE A 126 0.82 -12.61 16.67
C PHE A 126 -0.09 -13.70 16.07
N PHE A 127 0.24 -14.22 14.89
CA PHE A 127 -0.48 -15.33 14.24
C PHE A 127 0.23 -16.69 14.39
N ALA A 128 1.21 -16.82 15.28
CA ALA A 128 2.00 -18.03 15.47
C ALA A 128 1.27 -19.14 16.26
N THR A 129 -0.03 -19.34 16.01
CA THR A 129 -0.83 -20.41 16.66
C THR A 129 -0.95 -21.63 15.76
#